data_AF-I7JLN9-F1
#
_entry.id   AF-I7JLN9-F1
#
_cell.length_a   1.000
_cell.length_b   1.000
_cell.length_c   1.000
_cell.angle_alpha   90.00
_cell.angle_beta   90.00
_cell.angle_gamma   90.00
#
_symmetry.space_group_name_H-M   'P 1'
#
loop_
_entity.id
_entity.type
_entity.pdbx_description
1 polymer ?
#
loop_
_entity_poly.entity_id
_entity_poly.type
_entity_poly.pdbx_seq_one_letter_code
_entity_poly.pdbx_strand_id
1 'polypeptide(L)'
;MPELPEVEVTKQDMNDMILGSENSPKSKTIAYALPYTKEFYSAKTNPKNNKRDFIAQILDYENRRKLLSGAQILSIERIAKYIIISTNIGLHIIVHLGMSATIYPIIATENDKELIASGRGLDFLSLLNTSTDRVFAKHHHTGFLLEDGRIFLFHDVRRFGEWAILNDQELADFKNSFISSWDPHLCDFDPKSLINFIQNHPIQTTKKWVNSKMNLLAFIGKSGAIKGCGAIYSREVIYESGIEPSTPICLLKNKDWTKIANAMRDVLSESIMDGGTAFNTKESDRADLVRARGDFVRPSGVLSRYQEKLKSYKKKH
;
A
#
# COMPACT_ATOMS: atom_id res chain seq x y z
N MET A 1 7.96 4.69 5.39
CA MET A 1 7.60 3.69 4.36
C MET A 1 6.30 3.09 4.81
N PRO A 2 5.21 3.23 4.04
CA PRO A 2 3.98 2.50 4.30
C PRO A 2 4.26 1.00 4.54
N GLU A 3 3.78 0.50 5.66
CA GLU A 3 3.79 -0.89 6.02
C GLU A 3 2.36 -1.44 5.90
N LEU A 4 2.07 -2.61 6.45
CA LEU A 4 0.76 -3.22 6.27
C LEU A 4 -0.40 -2.34 6.76
N PRO A 5 -0.36 -1.74 7.96
CA PRO A 5 -1.46 -0.90 8.44
C PRO A 5 -1.81 0.25 7.49
N GLU A 6 -0.83 0.98 6.95
CA GLU A 6 -1.11 2.10 6.05
C GLU A 6 -1.68 1.63 4.70
N VAL A 7 -1.19 0.52 4.18
CA VAL A 7 -1.69 -0.07 2.93
C VAL A 7 -3.11 -0.60 3.13
N GLU A 8 -3.38 -1.26 4.26
CA GLU A 8 -4.69 -1.78 4.62
C GLU A 8 -5.72 -0.65 4.81
N VAL A 9 -5.34 0.44 5.48
CA VAL A 9 -6.19 1.65 5.62
C VAL A 9 -6.48 2.26 4.25
N THR A 10 -5.46 2.43 3.40
CA THR A 10 -5.65 2.95 2.03
C THR A 10 -6.62 2.06 1.24
N LYS A 11 -6.49 0.74 1.36
CA LYS A 11 -7.39 -0.23 0.73
C LYS A 11 -8.82 -0.11 1.26
N GLN A 12 -9.01 0.06 2.57
CA GLN A 12 -10.34 0.24 3.18
C GLN A 12 -10.99 1.53 2.70
N ASP A 13 -10.25 2.65 2.71
CA ASP A 13 -10.74 3.94 2.21
C ASP A 13 -11.15 3.83 0.73
N MET A 14 -10.35 3.16 -0.10
CA MET A 14 -10.71 2.93 -1.50
C MET A 14 -11.93 2.03 -1.65
N ASN A 15 -12.07 0.96 -0.86
CA ASN A 15 -13.27 0.11 -0.88
C ASN A 15 -14.52 0.93 -0.50
N ASP A 16 -14.44 1.69 0.59
CA ASP A 16 -15.56 2.50 1.07
C ASP A 16 -15.96 3.56 0.04
N MET A 17 -14.99 4.19 -0.61
CA MET A 17 -15.27 5.16 -1.67
C MET A 17 -15.80 4.47 -2.93
N ILE A 18 -15.11 3.48 -3.47
CA ILE A 18 -15.39 2.95 -4.81
C ILE A 18 -16.54 1.94 -4.79
N LEU A 19 -16.47 0.95 -3.90
CA LEU A 19 -17.42 -0.16 -3.88
C LEU A 19 -18.63 0.11 -2.96
N GLY A 20 -18.44 0.91 -1.89
CA GLY A 20 -19.49 1.27 -0.94
C GLY A 20 -20.12 0.08 -0.20
N SER A 21 -21.00 0.36 0.77
CA SER A 21 -21.86 -0.64 1.38
C SER A 21 -22.99 -1.05 0.41
N GLU A 22 -23.54 -2.26 0.57
CA GLU A 22 -24.59 -2.86 -0.28
C GLU A 22 -25.81 -1.96 -0.62
N ASN A 23 -26.03 -0.87 0.14
CA ASN A 23 -27.20 0.01 0.04
C ASN A 23 -27.02 1.34 -0.72
N SER A 24 -25.90 1.58 -1.41
CA SER A 24 -25.77 2.79 -2.27
C SER A 24 -24.96 2.47 -3.53
N PRO A 25 -25.46 2.79 -4.75
CA PRO A 25 -24.74 2.51 -5.98
C PRO A 25 -23.60 3.52 -6.13
N LYS A 26 -22.42 3.20 -5.59
CA LYS A 26 -21.19 3.95 -5.88
C LYS A 26 -20.63 3.44 -7.22
N SER A 27 -20.19 4.35 -8.08
CA SER A 27 -19.71 3.98 -9.41
C SER A 27 -18.48 3.07 -9.30
N LYS A 28 -18.60 1.88 -9.87
CA LYS A 28 -17.54 0.87 -9.95
C LYS A 28 -16.78 0.98 -11.27
N THR A 29 -17.25 1.77 -12.21
CA THR A 29 -16.72 1.78 -13.58
C THR A 29 -15.61 2.81 -13.72
N ILE A 30 -14.46 2.36 -14.21
CA ILE A 30 -13.36 3.24 -14.63
C ILE A 30 -13.78 3.90 -15.94
N ALA A 31 -14.03 5.20 -15.92
CA ALA A 31 -14.27 5.95 -17.16
C ALA A 31 -12.99 6.03 -17.99
N TYR A 32 -11.88 6.41 -17.34
CA TYR A 32 -10.57 6.54 -17.99
C TYR A 32 -9.44 6.23 -17.02
N ALA A 33 -8.51 5.37 -17.41
CA ALA A 33 -7.24 5.23 -16.71
C ALA A 33 -6.23 6.29 -17.22
N LEU A 34 -5.52 6.97 -16.33
CA LEU A 34 -4.62 8.08 -16.67
C LEU A 34 -3.21 7.57 -17.07
N PRO A 35 -2.58 8.18 -18.08
CA PRO A 35 -1.24 7.78 -18.53
C PRO A 35 -0.17 7.97 -17.45
N TYR A 36 0.97 7.32 -17.62
CA TYR A 36 2.13 7.55 -16.76
C TYR A 36 2.89 8.81 -17.16
N THR A 37 3.17 9.69 -16.19
CA THR A 37 4.05 10.84 -16.41
C THR A 37 5.46 10.43 -16.85
N LYS A 38 6.13 11.29 -17.62
CA LYS A 38 7.50 11.07 -18.11
C LYS A 38 8.49 10.87 -16.96
N GLU A 39 8.30 11.59 -15.87
CA GLU A 39 9.12 11.55 -14.66
C GLU A 39 9.05 10.17 -13.98
N PHE A 40 7.84 9.61 -13.90
CA PHE A 40 7.61 8.29 -13.33
C PHE A 40 8.19 7.22 -14.23
N TYR A 41 7.89 7.28 -15.53
CA TYR A 41 8.45 6.38 -16.54
C TYR A 41 9.99 6.36 -16.46
N SER A 42 10.63 7.53 -16.54
CA SER A 42 12.10 7.64 -16.54
C SER A 42 12.74 7.12 -15.25
N ALA A 43 12.12 7.36 -14.09
CA ALA A 43 12.62 6.85 -12.81
C ALA A 43 12.63 5.32 -12.76
N LYS A 44 11.63 4.72 -13.41
CA LYS A 44 11.45 3.28 -13.44
C LYS A 44 12.25 2.56 -14.51
N THR A 45 12.54 3.24 -15.62
CA THR A 45 13.34 2.70 -16.73
C THR A 45 14.83 3.01 -16.61
N ASN A 46 15.28 3.66 -15.53
CA ASN A 46 16.68 4.05 -15.36
C ASN A 46 17.61 2.82 -15.35
N PRO A 47 18.59 2.71 -16.27
CA PRO A 47 19.51 1.57 -16.35
C PRO A 47 20.31 1.34 -15.06
N LYS A 48 20.59 2.40 -14.30
CA LYS A 48 21.29 2.31 -13.00
C LYS A 48 20.46 1.61 -11.91
N ASN A 49 19.15 1.47 -12.11
CA ASN A 49 18.24 0.77 -11.22
C ASN A 49 18.14 -0.74 -11.54
N ASN A 50 19.00 -1.27 -12.44
CA ASN A 50 19.15 -2.71 -12.73
C ASN A 50 17.84 -3.47 -13.03
N LYS A 51 16.87 -2.84 -13.71
CA LYS A 51 15.63 -3.52 -14.14
C LYS A 51 15.36 -3.28 -15.63
N ARG A 52 16.14 -3.92 -16.51
CA ARG A 52 15.85 -3.91 -17.97
C ARG A 52 14.45 -4.45 -18.28
N ASP A 53 13.96 -5.41 -17.49
CA ASP A 53 12.62 -6.01 -17.64
C ASP A 53 11.49 -5.04 -17.33
N PHE A 54 11.75 -3.99 -16.54
CA PHE A 54 10.69 -3.06 -16.15
C PHE A 54 10.26 -2.16 -17.31
N ILE A 55 11.12 -1.84 -18.28
CA ILE A 55 10.71 -1.05 -19.46
C ILE A 55 9.66 -1.83 -20.27
N ALA A 56 9.93 -3.11 -20.53
CA ALA A 56 9.00 -3.98 -21.24
C ALA A 56 7.67 -4.12 -20.47
N GLN A 57 7.75 -4.28 -19.15
CA GLN A 57 6.58 -4.31 -18.27
C GLN A 57 5.77 -3.01 -18.31
N ILE A 58 6.41 -1.82 -18.21
CA ILE A 58 5.67 -0.53 -18.30
C ILE A 58 5.01 -0.37 -19.66
N LEU A 59 5.70 -0.67 -20.75
CA LEU A 59 5.12 -0.52 -22.10
C LEU A 59 3.87 -1.39 -22.25
N ASP A 60 3.92 -2.60 -21.72
CA ASP A 60 2.75 -3.48 -21.67
C ASP A 60 1.64 -2.90 -20.77
N TYR A 61 2.00 -2.34 -19.61
CA TYR A 61 1.05 -1.64 -18.73
C TYR A 61 0.38 -0.46 -19.43
N GLU A 62 1.12 0.35 -20.17
CA GLU A 62 0.58 1.52 -20.88
C GLU A 62 -0.42 1.11 -21.99
N ASN A 63 -0.20 -0.03 -22.65
CA ASN A 63 -1.15 -0.58 -23.62
C ASN A 63 -2.41 -1.09 -22.92
N ARG A 64 -2.24 -1.90 -21.86
CA ARG A 64 -3.36 -2.46 -21.09
C ARG A 64 -4.16 -1.40 -20.35
N ARG A 65 -3.52 -0.31 -19.94
CA ARG A 65 -4.17 0.86 -19.33
C ARG A 65 -5.35 1.35 -20.16
N LYS A 66 -5.18 1.46 -21.48
CA LYS A 66 -6.24 1.95 -22.37
C LYS A 66 -7.46 1.04 -22.37
N LEU A 67 -7.28 -0.26 -22.11
CA LEU A 67 -8.34 -1.26 -22.06
C LEU A 67 -9.14 -1.20 -20.76
N LEU A 68 -8.62 -0.55 -19.71
CA LEU A 68 -9.34 -0.38 -18.44
C LEU A 68 -10.50 0.62 -18.53
N SER A 69 -10.57 1.45 -19.58
CA SER A 69 -11.70 2.35 -19.80
C SER A 69 -12.98 1.54 -20.07
N GLY A 70 -14.02 1.81 -19.28
CA GLY A 70 -15.28 1.04 -19.25
C GLY A 70 -15.24 -0.21 -18.37
N ALA A 71 -14.10 -0.55 -17.77
CA ALA A 71 -13.99 -1.72 -16.89
C ALA A 71 -14.65 -1.47 -15.53
N GLN A 72 -15.37 -2.47 -15.02
CA GLN A 72 -15.96 -2.45 -13.68
C GLN A 72 -14.99 -3.02 -12.66
N ILE A 73 -14.74 -2.27 -11.58
CA ILE A 73 -13.98 -2.71 -10.42
C ILE A 73 -14.85 -3.70 -9.63
N LEU A 74 -14.34 -4.93 -9.48
CA LEU A 74 -15.01 -6.02 -8.78
C LEU A 74 -14.62 -6.08 -7.30
N SER A 75 -13.33 -5.93 -7.01
CA SER A 75 -12.79 -6.00 -5.65
C SER A 75 -11.55 -5.13 -5.49
N ILE A 76 -11.30 -4.72 -4.24
CA ILE A 76 -10.03 -4.10 -3.85
C ILE A 76 -9.48 -4.90 -2.66
N GLU A 77 -8.40 -5.60 -2.90
CA GLU A 77 -7.74 -6.51 -1.96
C GLU A 77 -6.37 -5.98 -1.56
N ARG A 78 -5.79 -6.57 -0.51
CA ARG A 78 -4.40 -6.38 -0.13
C ARG A 78 -3.70 -7.72 -0.07
N ILE A 79 -2.48 -7.76 -0.60
CA ILE A 79 -1.50 -8.82 -0.30
C ILE A 79 -0.18 -8.16 0.11
N ALA A 80 0.40 -8.56 1.24
CA ALA A 80 1.58 -7.95 1.81
C ALA A 80 1.47 -6.40 1.91
N LYS A 81 2.24 -5.69 1.09
CA LYS A 81 2.24 -4.21 1.00
C LYS A 81 1.71 -3.70 -0.35
N TYR A 82 0.95 -4.54 -1.04
CA TYR A 82 0.36 -4.26 -2.34
C TYR A 82 -1.16 -4.17 -2.22
N ILE A 83 -1.74 -3.20 -2.92
CA ILE A 83 -3.17 -3.09 -3.18
C ILE A 83 -3.43 -3.71 -4.55
N ILE A 84 -4.49 -4.52 -4.65
CA ILE A 84 -4.93 -5.17 -5.88
C ILE A 84 -6.34 -4.66 -6.18
N ILE A 85 -6.53 -4.02 -7.32
CA ILE A 85 -7.84 -3.59 -7.82
C ILE A 85 -8.19 -4.50 -8.98
N SER A 86 -9.13 -5.42 -8.77
CA SER A 86 -9.54 -6.38 -9.78
C SER A 86 -10.71 -5.86 -10.60
N THR A 87 -10.68 -6.11 -11.91
CA THR A 87 -11.76 -5.68 -12.83
C THR A 87 -12.42 -6.86 -13.54
N ASN A 88 -13.59 -6.61 -14.14
CA ASN A 88 -14.36 -7.62 -14.87
C ASN A 88 -13.76 -8.04 -16.23
N ILE A 89 -12.70 -7.40 -16.69
CA ILE A 89 -12.07 -7.66 -18.01
C ILE A 89 -10.78 -8.48 -17.91
N GLY A 90 -10.50 -9.11 -16.77
CA GLY A 90 -9.28 -9.91 -16.56
C GLY A 90 -7.99 -9.08 -16.50
N LEU A 91 -8.12 -7.77 -16.25
CA LEU A 91 -7.00 -6.86 -15.98
C LEU A 91 -7.08 -6.32 -14.55
N HIS A 92 -5.93 -6.23 -13.89
CA HIS A 92 -5.83 -5.92 -12.46
C HIS A 92 -4.80 -4.84 -12.23
N ILE A 93 -5.15 -3.79 -11.49
CA ILE A 93 -4.20 -2.74 -11.11
C ILE A 93 -3.52 -3.17 -9.82
N ILE A 94 -2.19 -3.22 -9.83
CA ILE A 94 -1.35 -3.55 -8.67
C ILE A 94 -0.62 -2.30 -8.23
N VAL A 95 -0.80 -1.90 -6.97
CA VAL A 95 -0.21 -0.69 -6.42
C VAL A 95 0.67 -1.02 -5.22
N HIS A 96 1.94 -0.63 -5.28
CA HIS A 96 2.84 -0.61 -4.13
C HIS A 96 3.12 0.82 -3.74
N LEU A 97 2.89 1.20 -2.48
CA LEU A 97 3.05 2.60 -2.06
C LEU A 97 4.53 3.02 -1.90
N GLY A 98 5.47 2.09 -1.96
CA GLY A 98 6.89 2.41 -1.85
C GLY A 98 7.19 3.08 -0.50
N MET A 99 7.87 4.23 -0.52
CA MET A 99 8.19 4.96 0.71
C MET A 99 7.35 6.20 0.96
N SER A 100 6.80 6.80 -0.09
CA SER A 100 6.16 8.12 -0.06
C SER A 100 4.91 8.19 -0.93
N ALA A 101 4.52 7.09 -1.59
CA ALA A 101 3.36 7.15 -2.43
C ALA A 101 2.07 7.16 -1.61
N THR A 102 1.06 7.83 -2.13
CA THR A 102 -0.28 7.91 -1.56
C THR A 102 -1.28 7.98 -2.71
N ILE A 103 -2.48 7.43 -2.48
CA ILE A 103 -3.59 7.54 -3.43
C ILE A 103 -4.49 8.68 -2.95
N TYR A 104 -4.60 9.73 -3.75
CA TYR A 104 -5.44 10.89 -3.44
C TYR A 104 -6.73 10.87 -4.24
N PRO A 105 -7.89 10.78 -3.59
CA PRO A 105 -9.16 10.99 -4.24
C PRO A 105 -9.44 12.49 -4.41
N ILE A 106 -9.86 12.90 -5.59
CA ILE A 106 -10.38 14.25 -5.88
C ILE A 106 -11.67 14.15 -6.69
N ILE A 107 -12.45 15.23 -6.72
CA ILE A 107 -13.60 15.36 -7.62
C ILE A 107 -13.16 16.10 -8.89
N ALA A 108 -13.39 15.50 -10.05
CA ALA A 108 -13.13 16.12 -11.34
C ALA A 108 -14.10 17.27 -11.60
N THR A 109 -13.56 18.42 -11.99
CA THR A 109 -14.36 19.48 -12.63
C THR A 109 -14.77 19.04 -14.05
N GLU A 110 -15.75 19.71 -14.66
CA GLU A 110 -16.13 19.42 -16.05
C GLU A 110 -14.95 19.58 -17.02
N ASN A 111 -14.13 20.61 -16.84
CA ASN A 111 -12.92 20.81 -17.62
C ASN A 111 -11.90 19.67 -17.43
N ASP A 112 -11.77 19.11 -16.22
CA ASP A 112 -10.90 17.95 -15.99
C ASP A 112 -11.41 16.73 -16.78
N LYS A 113 -12.73 16.47 -16.76
CA LYS A 113 -13.36 15.37 -17.49
C LYS A 113 -13.16 15.52 -18.99
N GLU A 114 -13.41 16.69 -19.56
CA GLU A 114 -13.22 16.98 -20.99
C GLU A 114 -11.77 16.75 -21.42
N LEU A 115 -10.81 17.27 -20.64
CA LEU A 115 -9.39 17.12 -20.95
C LEU A 115 -8.92 15.67 -20.89
N ILE A 116 -9.39 14.89 -19.91
CA ILE A 116 -9.09 13.47 -19.79
C ILE A 116 -9.72 12.69 -20.96
N ALA A 117 -11.00 12.94 -21.25
CA ALA A 117 -11.76 12.27 -22.30
C ALA A 117 -11.20 12.55 -23.71
N SER A 118 -10.62 13.73 -23.93
CA SER A 118 -9.96 14.09 -25.20
C SER A 118 -8.58 13.43 -25.39
N GLY A 119 -8.20 12.47 -24.53
CA GLY A 119 -6.90 11.80 -24.56
C GLY A 119 -5.75 12.64 -24.01
N ARG A 120 -6.02 13.82 -23.44
CA ARG A 120 -5.03 14.76 -22.90
C ARG A 120 -4.79 14.57 -21.40
N GLY A 121 -4.84 13.32 -20.94
CA GLY A 121 -4.61 12.98 -19.52
C GLY A 121 -3.22 13.37 -18.99
N LEU A 122 -2.19 13.42 -19.84
CA LEU A 122 -0.87 13.96 -19.45
C LEU A 122 -0.92 15.46 -19.20
N ASP A 123 -1.69 16.21 -20.01
CA ASP A 123 -1.86 17.64 -19.83
C ASP A 123 -2.65 17.92 -18.56
N PHE A 124 -3.66 17.12 -18.27
CA PHE A 124 -4.36 17.15 -16.98
C PHE A 124 -3.40 16.96 -15.80
N LEU A 125 -2.56 15.91 -15.83
CA LEU A 125 -1.56 15.68 -14.78
C LEU A 125 -0.53 16.81 -14.71
N SER A 126 -0.13 17.39 -15.83
CA SER A 126 0.78 18.53 -15.90
C SER A 126 0.17 19.79 -15.28
N LEU A 127 -1.10 20.10 -15.61
CA LEU A 127 -1.85 21.20 -15.02
C LEU A 127 -2.03 21.01 -13.51
N LEU A 128 -2.40 19.81 -13.07
CA LEU A 128 -2.44 19.48 -11.65
C LEU A 128 -1.09 19.71 -10.99
N ASN A 129 0.00 19.27 -11.61
CA ASN A 129 1.36 19.36 -11.06
C ASN A 129 2.00 20.76 -11.17
N THR A 130 1.31 21.73 -11.77
CA THR A 130 1.78 23.12 -11.92
C THR A 130 0.84 24.14 -11.28
N SER A 131 -0.39 23.74 -10.96
CA SER A 131 -1.37 24.57 -10.28
C SER A 131 -0.86 25.02 -8.91
N THR A 132 -1.09 26.28 -8.54
CA THR A 132 -0.88 26.74 -7.15
C THR A 132 -2.15 26.63 -6.31
N ASP A 133 -3.29 26.42 -6.97
CA ASP A 133 -4.63 26.52 -6.40
C ASP A 133 -5.13 25.17 -5.90
N ARG A 134 -4.59 24.08 -6.45
CA ARG A 134 -4.82 22.73 -5.94
C ARG A 134 -3.70 22.37 -4.96
N VAL A 135 -4.10 22.16 -3.72
CA VAL A 135 -3.26 21.88 -2.56
C VAL A 135 -2.22 20.75 -2.75
N PHE A 136 -2.44 19.85 -3.70
CA PHE A 136 -1.65 18.63 -3.92
C PHE A 136 -0.69 18.71 -5.13
N ALA A 137 -0.46 19.91 -5.66
CA ALA A 137 -0.03 20.14 -7.03
C ALA A 137 1.41 19.78 -7.44
N LYS A 138 2.02 18.70 -6.93
CA LYS A 138 3.27 18.16 -7.49
C LYS A 138 3.30 16.65 -7.33
N HIS A 139 4.00 15.95 -8.22
CA HIS A 139 4.29 14.51 -8.10
C HIS A 139 3.11 13.55 -8.26
N HIS A 140 2.02 13.96 -8.90
CA HIS A 140 1.03 13.03 -9.44
C HIS A 140 1.58 12.34 -10.69
N HIS A 141 1.48 11.02 -10.74
CA HIS A 141 2.17 10.22 -11.74
C HIS A 141 1.27 9.39 -12.65
N THR A 142 0.11 8.97 -12.17
CA THR A 142 -0.92 8.22 -12.89
C THR A 142 -2.18 8.18 -12.00
N GLY A 143 -3.21 7.43 -12.38
CA GLY A 143 -4.45 7.29 -11.65
C GLY A 143 -5.58 6.76 -12.53
N PHE A 144 -6.81 6.89 -12.06
CA PHE A 144 -7.99 6.65 -12.89
C PHE A 144 -9.15 7.57 -12.48
N LEU A 145 -9.99 7.91 -13.45
CA LEU A 145 -11.26 8.61 -13.31
C LEU A 145 -12.39 7.58 -13.34
N LEU A 146 -13.29 7.64 -12.36
CA LEU A 146 -14.54 6.89 -12.33
C LEU A 146 -15.66 7.64 -13.08
N GLU A 147 -16.68 6.91 -13.53
CA GLU A 147 -17.83 7.52 -14.24
C GLU A 147 -18.60 8.54 -13.41
N ASP A 148 -18.55 8.45 -12.08
CA ASP A 148 -19.18 9.45 -11.19
C ASP A 148 -18.33 10.73 -10.98
N GLY A 149 -17.23 10.87 -11.69
CA GLY A 149 -16.39 12.06 -11.65
C GLY A 149 -15.28 12.03 -10.59
N ARG A 150 -15.17 10.97 -9.79
CA ARG A 150 -14.07 10.84 -8.81
C ARG A 150 -12.79 10.38 -9.47
N ILE A 151 -11.66 11.00 -9.14
CA ILE A 151 -10.33 10.64 -9.63
C ILE A 151 -9.49 10.13 -8.47
N PHE A 152 -8.88 8.97 -8.64
CA PHE A 152 -7.89 8.41 -7.71
C PHE A 152 -6.50 8.60 -8.29
N LEU A 153 -5.74 9.54 -7.73
CA LEU A 153 -4.43 9.94 -8.21
C LEU A 153 -3.32 9.26 -7.42
N PHE A 154 -2.41 8.60 -8.14
CA PHE A 154 -1.17 8.09 -7.56
C PHE A 154 -0.14 9.22 -7.46
N HIS A 155 0.14 9.64 -6.24
CA HIS A 155 1.13 10.67 -5.93
C HIS A 155 2.36 10.04 -5.29
N ASP A 156 3.57 10.30 -5.78
CA ASP A 156 4.80 9.78 -5.16
C ASP A 156 6.03 10.66 -5.39
N VAL A 157 6.40 11.44 -4.37
CA VAL A 157 7.57 12.35 -4.42
C VAL A 157 8.87 11.62 -4.80
N ARG A 158 9.11 10.42 -4.23
CA ARG A 158 10.37 9.68 -4.42
C ARG A 158 10.34 8.70 -5.58
N ARG A 159 9.18 8.46 -6.18
CA ARG A 159 8.98 7.57 -7.34
C ARG A 159 9.40 6.12 -7.08
N PHE A 160 9.32 5.67 -5.83
CA PHE A 160 9.62 4.31 -5.43
C PHE A 160 8.39 3.39 -5.41
N GLY A 161 7.20 3.94 -5.33
CA GLY A 161 5.97 3.17 -5.46
C GLY A 161 5.77 2.63 -6.88
N GLU A 162 4.99 1.59 -7.03
CA GLU A 162 4.77 0.85 -8.27
C GLU A 162 3.28 0.89 -8.61
N TRP A 163 2.96 1.02 -9.90
CA TRP A 163 1.60 0.99 -10.42
C TRP A 163 1.63 0.15 -11.71
N ALA A 164 1.27 -1.11 -11.58
CA ALA A 164 1.34 -2.12 -12.63
C ALA A 164 -0.05 -2.57 -13.05
N ILE A 165 -0.19 -3.09 -14.27
CA ILE A 165 -1.45 -3.64 -14.79
C ILE A 165 -1.20 -5.07 -15.26
N LEU A 166 -1.67 -6.03 -14.47
CA LEU A 166 -1.47 -7.46 -14.71
C LEU A 166 -2.71 -8.09 -15.34
N ASN A 167 -2.51 -9.13 -16.15
CA ASN A 167 -3.60 -10.04 -16.54
C ASN A 167 -3.82 -11.13 -15.48
N ASP A 168 -4.83 -11.98 -15.65
CA ASP A 168 -5.16 -13.05 -14.70
C ASP A 168 -3.99 -14.01 -14.40
N GLN A 169 -3.24 -14.42 -15.42
CA GLN A 169 -2.12 -15.34 -15.25
C GLN A 169 -0.98 -14.70 -14.47
N GLU A 170 -0.60 -13.46 -14.83
CA GLU A 170 0.43 -12.72 -14.12
C GLU A 170 0.02 -12.38 -12.69
N LEU A 171 -1.26 -12.10 -12.44
CA LEU A 171 -1.77 -11.91 -11.09
C LEU A 171 -1.64 -13.19 -10.28
N ALA A 172 -1.96 -14.34 -10.86
CA ALA A 172 -1.80 -15.64 -10.21
C ALA A 172 -0.32 -15.90 -9.87
N ASP A 173 0.60 -15.68 -10.81
CA ASP A 173 2.04 -15.82 -10.59
C ASP A 173 2.57 -14.85 -9.54
N PHE A 174 2.07 -13.61 -9.57
CA PHE A 174 2.38 -12.60 -8.56
C PHE A 174 1.90 -13.04 -7.17
N LYS A 175 0.65 -13.48 -7.01
CA LYS A 175 0.11 -14.01 -5.74
C LYS A 175 0.89 -15.24 -5.28
N ASN A 176 1.26 -16.13 -6.20
CA ASN A 176 2.06 -17.33 -5.91
C ASN A 176 3.45 -17.01 -5.34
N SER A 177 4.04 -15.86 -5.72
CA SER A 177 5.33 -15.42 -5.17
C SER A 177 5.31 -15.16 -3.65
N PHE A 178 4.12 -15.00 -3.05
CA PHE A 178 3.94 -14.78 -1.61
C PHE A 178 3.65 -16.04 -0.81
N ILE A 179 3.39 -17.20 -1.44
CA ILE A 179 3.02 -18.46 -0.74
C ILE A 179 4.06 -18.91 0.30
N SER A 180 5.34 -18.57 0.06
CA SER A 180 6.45 -18.89 0.97
C SER A 180 6.59 -17.94 2.16
N SER A 181 5.65 -17.02 2.33
CA SER A 181 5.66 -16.00 3.35
C SER A 181 4.31 -15.95 4.06
N TRP A 182 4.32 -15.58 5.33
CA TRP A 182 3.11 -15.35 6.08
C TRP A 182 2.69 -13.90 5.91
N ASP A 183 1.46 -13.68 5.45
CA ASP A 183 0.85 -12.36 5.34
C ASP A 183 -0.26 -12.24 6.40
N PRO A 184 -0.14 -11.30 7.36
CA PRO A 184 -1.17 -11.10 8.37
C PRO A 184 -2.43 -10.52 7.72
N HIS A 185 -3.42 -11.36 7.41
CA HIS A 185 -4.76 -10.90 7.05
C HIS A 185 -5.52 -10.58 8.34
N LEU A 186 -5.70 -9.28 8.64
CA LEU A 186 -6.18 -8.85 9.96
C LEU A 186 -7.67 -9.07 10.20
N CYS A 187 -8.48 -9.21 9.15
CA CYS A 187 -9.88 -9.64 9.28
C CYS A 187 -10.00 -11.03 9.92
N ASP A 188 -8.99 -11.88 9.74
CA ASP A 188 -8.95 -13.27 10.23
C ASP A 188 -7.60 -13.59 10.88
N PHE A 189 -7.01 -12.62 11.59
CA PHE A 189 -5.71 -12.85 12.24
C PHE A 189 -5.87 -13.92 13.31
N ASP A 190 -5.37 -15.12 13.02
CA ASP A 190 -5.29 -16.22 13.95
C ASP A 190 -3.84 -16.39 14.43
N PRO A 191 -3.56 -16.14 15.72
CA PRO A 191 -2.25 -16.43 16.31
C PRO A 191 -1.79 -17.87 16.05
N LYS A 192 -2.71 -18.84 15.97
CA LYS A 192 -2.39 -20.23 15.65
C LYS A 192 -1.93 -20.39 14.20
N SER A 193 -2.41 -19.57 13.26
CA SER A 193 -1.94 -19.56 11.86
C SER A 193 -0.47 -19.16 11.78
N LEU A 194 -0.04 -18.13 12.52
CA LEU A 194 1.39 -17.76 12.58
C LEU A 194 2.23 -18.88 13.19
N ILE A 195 1.78 -19.46 14.29
CA ILE A 195 2.48 -20.58 14.95
C ILE A 195 2.58 -21.78 14.00
N ASN A 196 1.49 -22.14 13.33
CA ASN A 196 1.43 -23.20 12.34
C ASN A 196 2.35 -22.90 11.15
N PHE A 197 2.38 -21.68 10.65
CA PHE A 197 3.32 -21.27 9.61
C PHE A 197 4.78 -21.46 10.05
N ILE A 198 5.12 -21.06 11.28
CA ILE A 198 6.49 -21.20 11.79
C ILE A 198 6.86 -22.68 11.98
N GLN A 199 5.93 -23.51 12.45
CA GLN A 199 6.18 -24.92 12.77
C GLN A 199 6.09 -25.85 11.55
N ASN A 200 5.16 -25.60 10.62
CA ASN A 200 4.74 -26.53 9.57
C ASN A 200 4.96 -26.02 8.14
N HIS A 201 5.74 -24.95 7.94
CA HIS A 201 5.98 -24.41 6.61
C HIS A 201 6.50 -25.47 5.62
N PRO A 202 5.92 -25.56 4.41
CA PRO A 202 6.44 -26.45 3.37
C PRO A 202 7.85 -26.03 2.94
N ILE A 203 8.79 -26.96 3.12
CA ILE A 203 9.92 -27.32 2.24
C ILE A 203 10.70 -26.15 1.57
N GLN A 204 11.98 -26.04 1.96
CA GLN A 204 13.12 -25.25 1.47
C GLN A 204 13.48 -23.96 2.22
N THR A 205 12.54 -23.07 2.56
CA THR A 205 12.89 -21.80 3.26
C THR A 205 13.01 -21.93 4.78
N THR A 206 12.28 -22.82 5.43
CA THR A 206 12.30 -22.98 6.90
C THR A 206 13.59 -23.57 7.46
N LYS A 207 14.30 -24.44 6.72
CA LYS A 207 15.65 -24.88 7.12
C LYS A 207 16.61 -23.69 7.27
N LYS A 208 16.39 -22.60 6.53
CA LYS A 208 17.17 -21.37 6.63
C LYS A 208 16.89 -20.58 7.89
N TRP A 209 15.68 -20.63 8.45
CA TRP A 209 15.25 -19.78 9.58
C TRP A 209 15.30 -20.52 10.92
N VAL A 210 14.73 -21.73 11.00
CA VAL A 210 14.63 -22.50 12.25
C VAL A 210 16.02 -22.85 12.82
N ASN A 211 17.01 -23.08 11.96
CA ASN A 211 18.41 -23.30 12.37
C ASN A 211 19.26 -22.03 12.38
N SER A 212 18.66 -20.88 12.10
CA SER A 212 19.40 -19.63 11.99
C SER A 212 19.59 -19.02 13.37
N LYS A 213 20.80 -18.52 13.62
CA LYS A 213 21.07 -17.62 14.75
C LYS A 213 20.58 -16.18 14.47
N MET A 214 19.64 -16.01 13.53
CA MET A 214 19.06 -14.70 13.23
C MET A 214 18.29 -14.20 14.44
N ASN A 215 18.51 -12.94 14.80
CA ASN A 215 17.76 -12.30 15.85
C ASN A 215 16.30 -12.04 15.43
N LEU A 216 15.42 -11.99 16.43
CA LEU A 216 13.98 -11.82 16.25
C LEU A 216 13.62 -10.56 15.44
N LEU A 217 14.32 -9.44 15.65
CA LEU A 217 14.08 -8.20 14.91
C LEU A 217 14.33 -8.35 13.40
N ALA A 218 15.43 -9.00 13.03
CA ALA A 218 15.73 -9.27 11.63
C ALA A 218 14.76 -10.31 11.04
N PHE A 219 14.33 -11.28 11.83
CA PHE A 219 13.34 -12.25 11.40
C PHE A 219 12.00 -11.59 11.08
N ILE A 220 11.43 -10.77 11.96
CA ILE A 220 10.13 -10.14 11.70
C ILE A 220 10.26 -9.07 10.60
N GLY A 221 11.26 -8.18 10.68
CA GLY A 221 11.31 -6.99 9.84
C GLY A 221 12.05 -7.10 8.50
N LYS A 222 12.89 -8.13 8.30
CA LYS A 222 13.82 -8.19 7.15
C LYS A 222 13.91 -9.54 6.43
N SER A 223 13.58 -10.65 7.09
CA SER A 223 13.72 -12.00 6.51
C SER A 223 12.86 -12.23 5.27
N GLY A 224 11.76 -11.49 5.16
CA GLY A 224 10.69 -11.75 4.20
C GLY A 224 9.70 -12.84 4.65
N ALA A 225 9.93 -13.51 5.78
CA ALA A 225 9.05 -14.56 6.31
C ALA A 225 7.70 -14.01 6.77
N ILE A 226 7.68 -12.81 7.35
CA ILE A 226 6.47 -12.09 7.72
C ILE A 226 6.36 -10.89 6.80
N LYS A 227 5.34 -10.88 5.94
CA LYS A 227 5.07 -9.76 5.05
C LYS A 227 4.30 -8.69 5.80
N GLY A 228 4.43 -7.45 5.34
CA GLY A 228 3.67 -6.35 5.92
C GLY A 228 4.26 -5.70 7.17
N CYS A 229 4.91 -6.46 8.05
CA CYS A 229 5.58 -5.94 9.25
C CYS A 229 7.00 -5.44 8.91
N GLY A 230 7.17 -4.14 8.72
CA GLY A 230 8.46 -3.51 8.41
C GLY A 230 9.22 -3.04 9.64
N ALA A 231 10.01 -1.97 9.50
CA ALA A 231 10.94 -1.52 10.53
C ALA A 231 10.25 -0.87 11.75
N ILE A 232 9.05 -0.31 11.57
CA ILE A 232 8.28 0.28 12.67
C ILE A 232 7.60 -0.85 13.43
N TYR A 233 6.68 -1.56 12.76
CA TYR A 233 5.83 -2.51 13.46
C TYR A 233 6.61 -3.71 14.00
N SER A 234 7.73 -4.12 13.37
CA SER A 234 8.57 -5.19 13.95
C SER A 234 9.14 -4.83 15.32
N ARG A 235 9.50 -3.56 15.55
CA ARG A 235 10.01 -3.11 16.86
C ARG A 235 8.91 -3.03 17.89
N GLU A 236 7.75 -2.52 17.50
CA GLU A 236 6.57 -2.41 18.36
C GLU A 236 6.06 -3.78 18.80
N VAL A 237 5.97 -4.73 17.87
CA VAL A 237 5.58 -6.11 18.17
C VAL A 237 6.56 -6.78 19.13
N ILE A 238 7.87 -6.57 18.92
CA ILE A 238 8.89 -7.14 19.81
C ILE A 238 8.80 -6.53 21.21
N TYR A 239 8.66 -5.20 21.29
CA TYR A 239 8.48 -4.48 22.54
C TYR A 239 7.24 -4.99 23.30
N GLU A 240 6.10 -5.04 22.64
CA GLU A 240 4.84 -5.50 23.23
C GLU A 240 4.89 -6.98 23.64
N SER A 241 5.62 -7.81 22.89
CA SER A 241 5.83 -9.22 23.26
C SER A 241 6.70 -9.42 24.52
N GLY A 242 7.44 -8.39 24.93
CA GLY A 242 8.39 -8.44 26.05
C GLY A 242 9.61 -9.36 25.81
N ILE A 243 9.96 -9.60 24.55
CA ILE A 243 11.10 -10.45 24.16
C ILE A 243 12.23 -9.56 23.67
N GLU A 244 13.46 -9.87 24.09
CA GLU A 244 14.64 -9.12 23.69
C GLU A 244 14.86 -9.19 22.16
N PRO A 245 14.97 -8.05 21.44
CA PRO A 245 15.12 -8.02 19.98
C PRO A 245 16.29 -8.85 19.42
N SER A 246 17.36 -8.98 20.21
CA SER A 246 18.57 -9.73 19.86
C SER A 246 18.41 -11.25 20.03
N THR A 247 17.31 -11.72 20.62
CA THR A 247 17.05 -13.14 20.89
C THR A 247 17.07 -13.95 19.58
N PRO A 248 17.93 -14.98 19.46
CA PRO A 248 17.93 -15.87 18.31
C PRO A 248 16.60 -16.62 18.18
N ILE A 249 16.02 -16.67 16.98
CA ILE A 249 14.73 -17.31 16.74
C ILE A 249 14.71 -18.80 17.06
N CYS A 250 15.86 -19.47 16.97
CA CYS A 250 16.03 -20.88 17.33
C CYS A 250 15.90 -21.16 18.84
N LEU A 251 15.97 -20.13 19.70
CA LEU A 251 15.79 -20.27 21.15
C LEU A 251 14.34 -20.03 21.62
N LEU A 252 13.48 -19.52 20.73
CA LEU A 252 12.09 -19.21 21.05
C LEU A 252 11.25 -20.48 21.18
N LYS A 253 10.47 -20.57 22.25
CA LYS A 253 9.54 -21.67 22.52
C LYS A 253 8.14 -21.31 22.01
N ASN A 254 7.24 -22.30 21.96
CA ASN A 254 5.85 -22.07 21.52
C ASN A 254 5.13 -20.97 22.31
N LYS A 255 5.41 -20.84 23.61
CA LYS A 255 4.86 -19.76 24.44
C LYS A 255 5.33 -18.37 24.00
N ASP A 256 6.56 -18.27 23.49
CA ASP A 256 7.15 -17.00 23.04
C ASP A 256 6.54 -16.61 21.69
N TRP A 257 6.37 -17.59 20.78
CA TRP A 257 5.63 -17.39 19.53
C TRP A 257 4.18 -16.99 19.75
N THR A 258 3.52 -17.53 20.78
CA THR A 258 2.16 -17.13 21.16
C THR A 258 2.12 -15.66 21.60
N LYS A 259 3.09 -15.22 22.42
CA LYS A 259 3.21 -13.81 22.82
C LYS A 259 3.45 -12.90 21.61
N ILE A 260 4.36 -13.27 20.71
CA ILE A 260 4.67 -12.52 19.49
C ILE A 260 3.44 -12.42 18.59
N ALA A 261 2.70 -13.52 18.42
CA ALA A 261 1.50 -13.55 17.59
C ALA A 261 0.40 -12.63 18.15
N ASN A 262 0.15 -12.67 19.45
CA ASN A 262 -0.81 -11.77 20.10
C ASN A 262 -0.37 -10.31 20.00
N ALA A 263 0.89 -10.00 20.35
CA ALA A 263 1.45 -8.66 20.21
C ALA A 263 1.33 -8.14 18.77
N MET A 264 1.58 -8.99 17.77
CA MET A 264 1.44 -8.63 16.36
C MET A 264 0.01 -8.33 15.97
N ARG A 265 -0.95 -9.15 16.39
CA ARG A 265 -2.36 -8.86 16.18
C ARG A 265 -2.72 -7.51 16.76
N ASP A 266 -2.37 -7.28 18.02
CA ASP A 266 -2.81 -6.12 18.80
C ASP A 266 -2.21 -4.84 18.24
N VAL A 267 -0.87 -4.81 18.04
CA VAL A 267 -0.16 -3.67 17.43
C VAL A 267 -0.69 -3.33 16.05
N LEU A 268 -0.83 -4.31 15.15
CA LEU A 268 -1.27 -4.05 13.78
C LEU A 268 -2.74 -3.63 13.72
N SER A 269 -3.61 -4.22 14.55
CA SER A 269 -5.03 -3.88 14.61
C SER A 269 -5.23 -2.48 15.17
N GLU A 270 -4.56 -2.14 16.26
CA GLU A 270 -4.58 -0.80 16.85
C GLU A 270 -4.09 0.24 15.84
N SER A 271 -3.00 -0.07 15.13
CA SER A 271 -2.45 0.81 14.10
C SER A 271 -3.45 1.09 12.99
N ILE A 272 -4.20 0.10 12.51
CA ILE A 272 -5.23 0.28 11.48
C ILE A 272 -6.39 1.12 12.01
N MET A 273 -6.90 0.82 13.21
CA MET A 273 -7.96 1.61 13.84
C MET A 273 -7.56 3.09 13.94
N ASP A 274 -6.32 3.34 14.34
CA ASP A 274 -5.75 4.67 14.43
C ASP A 274 -5.43 5.29 13.06
N GLY A 275 -5.56 4.59 11.94
CA GLY A 275 -5.32 5.10 10.58
C GLY A 275 -3.90 4.98 10.06
N GLY A 276 -3.10 4.10 10.66
CA GLY A 276 -1.68 3.91 10.36
C GLY A 276 -0.80 5.04 10.89
N THR A 277 0.42 5.12 10.38
CA THR A 277 1.43 6.14 10.70
C THR A 277 1.55 7.19 9.58
N ALA A 278 1.30 8.46 9.89
CA ALA A 278 1.52 9.57 8.95
C ALA A 278 2.96 10.08 9.02
N PHE A 279 3.84 9.75 8.06
CA PHE A 279 5.23 10.25 8.09
C PHE A 279 5.30 11.77 7.89
N ASN A 280 5.91 12.47 8.86
CA ASN A 280 6.15 13.90 8.78
C ASN A 280 7.44 14.17 7.99
N THR A 281 7.34 14.44 6.69
CA THR A 281 8.46 14.97 5.89
C THR A 281 8.45 16.49 5.98
N LYS A 282 9.56 17.11 6.39
CA LYS A 282 9.76 18.57 6.58
C LYS A 282 9.50 19.46 5.34
N GLU A 283 9.12 18.89 4.20
CA GLU A 283 8.49 19.64 3.09
C GLU A 283 7.00 19.96 3.38
N SER A 284 6.51 19.57 4.57
CA SER A 284 5.16 19.79 5.06
C SER A 284 4.90 21.19 5.61
N ASP A 285 5.82 22.16 5.58
CA ASP A 285 5.46 23.51 6.06
C ASP A 285 4.33 24.15 5.21
N ARG A 286 4.05 23.60 4.01
CA ARG A 286 2.79 23.82 3.29
C ARG A 286 1.72 22.76 3.54
N ALA A 287 2.07 21.49 3.78
CA ALA A 287 1.10 20.45 4.14
C ALA A 287 0.51 20.60 5.56
N ASP A 288 1.13 21.41 6.44
CA ASP A 288 0.62 21.77 7.76
C ASP A 288 -0.46 22.85 7.65
N LEU A 289 -0.40 23.73 6.64
CA LEU A 289 -1.52 24.60 6.23
C LEU A 289 -2.68 23.80 5.62
N VAL A 290 -2.39 22.64 5.03
CA VAL A 290 -3.38 21.69 4.48
C VAL A 290 -4.03 20.87 5.58
N ARG A 291 -3.25 20.44 6.58
CA ARG A 291 -3.75 19.80 7.81
C ARG A 291 -4.62 20.74 8.64
N ALA A 292 -4.34 22.05 8.63
CA ALA A 292 -5.12 23.06 9.35
C ALA A 292 -6.47 23.41 8.69
N ARG A 293 -6.74 22.99 7.45
CA ARG A 293 -7.99 23.28 6.72
C ARG A 293 -8.98 22.12 6.63
N GLY A 294 -8.64 20.93 7.12
CA GLY A 294 -9.58 19.80 7.18
C GLY A 294 -9.72 19.02 5.86
N ASP A 295 -8.71 19.02 4.98
CA ASP A 295 -8.84 18.46 3.62
C ASP A 295 -8.04 17.16 3.36
N PHE A 296 -7.41 16.57 4.39
CA PHE A 296 -7.18 15.11 4.41
C PHE A 296 -7.84 14.54 5.64
N VAL A 297 -9.16 14.48 5.53
CA VAL A 297 -10.02 13.70 6.39
C VAL A 297 -10.14 12.36 5.67
N ARG A 298 -9.73 11.25 6.30
CA ARG A 298 -10.11 9.91 5.82
C ARG A 298 -11.61 9.96 5.48
N PRO A 299 -12.15 9.21 4.51
CA PRO A 299 -13.62 9.12 4.36
C PRO A 299 -14.32 8.83 5.69
N SER A 300 -13.64 8.16 6.62
CA SER A 300 -14.08 7.90 8.00
C SER A 300 -13.98 9.08 9.00
N GLY A 301 -13.36 10.21 8.68
CA GLY A 301 -13.21 11.32 9.62
C GLY A 301 -11.94 11.30 10.47
N VAL A 302 -11.26 10.15 10.56
CA VAL A 302 -10.33 9.89 11.67
C VAL A 302 -8.90 10.29 11.30
N LEU A 303 -8.18 10.96 12.20
CA LEU A 303 -6.76 11.34 12.00
C LEU A 303 -5.81 10.19 12.39
N SER A 304 -4.65 10.09 11.75
CA SER A 304 -3.57 9.16 12.15
C SER A 304 -3.03 9.54 13.54
N ARG A 305 -3.34 8.75 14.57
CA ARG A 305 -2.90 9.03 15.98
C ARG A 305 -1.72 8.17 16.44
N TYR A 306 -1.33 7.17 15.66
CA TYR A 306 -0.34 6.18 16.09
C TYR A 306 1.04 6.80 16.41
N GLN A 307 1.48 7.81 15.65
CA GLN A 307 2.77 8.47 15.93
C GLN A 307 2.78 9.29 17.23
N GLU A 308 1.64 9.83 17.64
CA GLU A 308 1.53 10.53 18.93
C GLU A 308 1.67 9.54 20.08
N LYS A 309 1.07 8.35 19.95
CA LYS A 309 1.29 7.23 20.87
C LYS A 309 2.76 6.83 20.93
N LEU A 310 3.43 6.63 19.79
CA LEU A 310 4.87 6.31 19.75
C LEU A 310 5.76 7.34 20.47
N LYS A 311 5.45 8.64 20.33
CA LYS A 311 6.17 9.71 21.04
C LYS A 311 5.94 9.64 22.56
N SER A 312 4.75 9.25 23.00
CA SER A 312 4.43 9.05 24.42
C SER A 312 5.15 7.82 25.00
N TYR A 313 5.27 6.74 24.22
CA TYR A 313 6.02 5.54 24.59
C TYR A 313 7.51 5.84 24.79
N LYS A 314 8.14 6.56 23.84
CA LYS A 314 9.55 7.00 23.94
C LYS A 314 9.86 8.00 25.06
N LYS A 315 8.84 8.58 25.70
CA LYS A 315 9.01 9.48 26.85
C LYS A 315 8.89 8.75 28.19
N LYS A 316 8.27 7.57 28.21
CA LYS A 316 8.06 6.77 29.42
C LYS A 316 9.19 5.76 29.66
N HIS A 317 10.02 5.49 28.66
CA HIS A 317 11.13 4.53 28.66
C HIS A 317 12.25 5.02 27.75
#